data_AF-Q566S5-F1
#
_entry.id   AF-Q566S5-F1
#
_cell.length_a   1.000
_cell.length_b   1.000
_cell.length_c   1.000
_cell.angle_alpha   90.00
_cell.angle_beta   90.00
_cell.angle_gamma   90.00
#
_symmetry.space_group_name_H-M   'P 1'
#
loop_
_entity.id
_entity.type
_entity.pdbx_description
1 polymer ?
#
loop_
_entity_poly.entity_id
_entity_poly.type
_entity_poly.pdbx_seq_one_letter_code
_entity_poly.pdbx_strand_id
1 'polypeptide(L)'
;MDESAQRVLEHLTEVEVAAEDILTDKQQIVDLDVRRNRNREALSALRNNSPNDNVKVCFGNMFIKFPQESTRSMILKDQEQLDKEITDLRTRLKAKVNRLNELQGKPELRGYNLAPLSSDEVKAINSLLKK
;
A
#
# COMPACT_ATOMS: atom_id res chain seq x y z
N MET A 1 12.33 -19.97 37.25
CA MET A 1 12.15 -20.58 35.92
C MET A 1 13.51 -21.06 35.47
N ASP A 2 13.57 -22.19 34.77
CA ASP A 2 14.81 -22.64 34.14
C ASP A 2 15.31 -21.54 33.18
N GLU A 3 16.61 -21.22 33.21
CA GLU A 3 17.22 -20.17 32.38
C GLU A 3 16.94 -20.43 30.88
N SER A 4 16.87 -21.71 30.51
CA SER A 4 16.50 -22.15 29.16
C SER A 4 15.08 -21.70 28.76
N ALA A 5 14.11 -21.85 29.66
CA ALA A 5 12.71 -21.50 29.41
C ALA A 5 12.52 -20.00 29.24
N GLN A 6 13.26 -19.19 30.01
CA GLN A 6 13.24 -17.74 29.90
C GLN A 6 13.74 -17.27 28.52
N ARG A 7 14.86 -17.83 28.03
CA ARG A 7 15.41 -17.50 26.70
C ARG A 7 14.46 -17.90 25.57
N VAL A 8 13.80 -19.05 25.69
CA VAL A 8 12.79 -19.49 24.70
C VAL A 8 11.60 -18.54 24.68
N LEU A 9 11.11 -18.12 25.86
CA LEU A 9 9.99 -17.18 25.95
C LEU A 9 10.34 -15.82 25.35
N GLU A 10 11.54 -15.30 25.61
CA GLU A 10 12.04 -14.05 25.02
C GLU A 10 12.08 -14.15 23.48
N HIS A 11 12.64 -15.24 22.94
CA HIS A 11 12.69 -15.44 21.50
C HIS A 11 11.30 -15.57 20.86
N LEU A 12 10.37 -16.32 21.48
CA LEU A 12 9.00 -16.41 20.99
C LEU A 12 8.29 -15.06 21.04
N THR A 13 8.55 -14.24 22.07
CA THR A 13 8.00 -12.89 22.18
C THR A 13 8.50 -12.00 21.04
N GLU A 14 9.78 -12.08 20.68
CA GLU A 14 10.33 -11.33 19.53
C GLU A 14 9.69 -11.73 18.21
N VAL A 15 9.45 -13.04 18.00
CA VAL A 15 8.76 -13.56 16.81
C VAL A 15 7.32 -13.05 16.75
N GLU A 16 6.58 -13.09 17.86
CA GLU A 16 5.19 -12.61 17.95
C GLU A 16 5.10 -11.10 17.68
N VAL A 17 5.98 -10.30 18.27
CA VAL A 17 6.02 -8.85 18.04
C VAL A 17 6.28 -8.54 16.56
N ALA A 18 7.22 -9.24 15.93
CA ALA A 18 7.49 -9.07 14.51
C ALA A 18 6.31 -9.51 13.61
N ALA A 19 5.60 -10.57 14.00
CA ALA A 19 4.41 -11.03 13.29
C ALA A 19 3.24 -10.04 13.41
N GLU A 20 2.97 -9.52 14.60
CA GLU A 20 1.89 -8.55 14.85
C GLU A 20 2.10 -7.24 14.09
N ASP A 21 3.34 -6.75 14.01
CA ASP A 21 3.69 -5.57 13.23
C ASP A 21 3.40 -5.76 11.72
N ILE A 22 3.69 -6.95 11.18
CA ILE A 22 3.35 -7.33 9.80
C ILE A 22 1.84 -7.39 9.59
N LEU A 23 1.08 -7.94 10.55
CA LEU A 23 -0.38 -8.03 10.46
C LEU A 23 -1.02 -6.64 10.51
N THR A 24 -0.51 -5.76 11.36
CA THR A 24 -0.96 -4.36 11.47
C THR A 24 -0.75 -3.61 10.15
N ASP A 25 0.45 -3.70 9.56
CA ASP A 25 0.73 -3.07 8.26
C ASP A 25 -0.17 -3.63 7.15
N LYS A 26 -0.44 -4.94 7.15
CA LYS A 26 -1.37 -5.57 6.18
C LYS A 26 -2.78 -5.03 6.33
N GLN A 27 -3.27 -4.88 7.56
CA GLN A 27 -4.58 -4.30 7.81
C GLN A 27 -4.65 -2.84 7.35
N GLN A 28 -3.59 -2.06 7.61
CA GLN A 28 -3.50 -0.69 7.12
C GLN A 28 -3.56 -0.61 5.59
N ILE A 29 -2.89 -1.52 4.86
CA ILE A 29 -2.98 -1.59 3.40
C ILE A 29 -4.44 -1.82 2.96
N VAL A 30 -5.16 -2.73 3.62
CA VAL A 30 -6.58 -3.01 3.32
C VAL A 30 -7.44 -1.76 3.53
N ASP A 31 -7.24 -1.05 4.65
CA ASP A 31 -8.02 0.15 4.97
C ASP A 31 -7.77 1.28 3.95
N LEU A 32 -6.52 1.46 3.53
CA LEU A 32 -6.16 2.42 2.47
C LEU A 32 -6.74 1.99 1.11
N ASP A 33 -6.72 0.71 0.79
CA ASP A 33 -7.31 0.17 -0.45
C ASP A 33 -8.83 0.41 -0.50
N VAL A 34 -9.54 0.28 0.63
CA VAL A 34 -10.96 0.61 0.73
C VAL A 34 -11.21 2.09 0.44
N ARG A 35 -10.39 3.00 1.00
CA ARG A 35 -10.49 4.45 0.71
C ARG A 35 -10.21 4.74 -0.76
N ARG A 36 -9.18 4.11 -1.33
CA ARG A 36 -8.85 4.25 -2.75
C ARG A 36 -9.99 3.78 -3.66
N ASN A 37 -10.65 2.66 -3.31
CA ASN A 37 -11.80 2.18 -4.07
C ASN A 37 -12.98 3.16 -4.00
N ARG A 38 -13.29 3.72 -2.82
CA ARG A 38 -14.31 4.77 -2.67
C ARG A 38 -14.00 6.01 -3.53
N ASN A 39 -12.74 6.40 -3.64
CA ASN A 39 -12.33 7.50 -4.51
C ASN A 39 -12.56 7.18 -5.99
N ARG A 40 -12.30 5.94 -6.43
CA ARG A 40 -12.59 5.50 -7.80
C ARG A 40 -14.08 5.51 -8.11
N GLU A 41 -14.90 5.04 -7.17
CA GLU A 41 -16.35 5.12 -7.26
C GLU A 41 -16.83 6.58 -7.35
N ALA A 42 -16.27 7.47 -6.53
CA ALA A 42 -16.58 8.90 -6.56
C ALA A 42 -16.19 9.54 -7.91
N LEU A 43 -15.00 9.25 -8.45
CA LEU A 43 -14.61 9.74 -9.78
C LEU A 43 -15.52 9.21 -10.89
N SER A 44 -15.95 7.95 -10.79
CA SER A 44 -16.90 7.36 -11.74
C SER A 44 -18.24 8.10 -11.70
N ALA A 45 -18.75 8.41 -10.50
CA ALA A 45 -19.99 9.15 -10.31
C ALA A 45 -19.90 10.59 -10.86
N LEU A 46 -18.74 11.25 -10.74
CA LEU A 46 -18.52 12.59 -11.28
C LEU A 46 -18.50 12.63 -12.82
N ARG A 47 -18.21 11.51 -13.51
CA ARG A 47 -18.08 11.48 -14.98
C ARG A 47 -19.33 11.92 -15.73
N ASN A 48 -20.51 11.69 -15.14
CA ASN A 48 -21.79 11.96 -15.80
C ASN A 48 -22.33 13.38 -15.54
N ASN A 49 -21.67 14.17 -14.69
CA ASN A 49 -22.11 15.52 -14.33
C ASN A 49 -21.38 16.57 -15.19
N SER A 50 -21.99 17.73 -15.43
CA SER A 50 -21.35 18.80 -16.22
C SER A 50 -20.23 19.44 -15.40
N PRO A 51 -19.05 19.74 -15.98
CA PRO A 51 -17.91 20.29 -15.23
C PRO A 51 -18.21 21.60 -14.48
N ASN A 52 -19.23 22.34 -14.93
CA ASN A 52 -19.69 23.59 -14.30
C ASN A 52 -20.70 23.38 -13.17
N ASP A 53 -21.16 22.14 -12.94
CA ASP A 53 -22.08 21.82 -11.87
C ASP A 53 -21.34 21.78 -10.54
N ASN A 54 -22.08 22.17 -9.51
CA ASN A 54 -21.62 22.04 -8.14
C ASN A 54 -22.08 20.70 -7.58
N VAL A 55 -21.16 19.97 -6.96
CA VAL A 55 -21.39 18.66 -6.37
C VAL A 55 -21.34 18.75 -4.84
N LYS A 56 -22.11 17.91 -4.15
CA LYS A 56 -22.07 17.82 -2.69
C LYS A 56 -20.99 16.82 -2.28
N VAL A 57 -19.98 17.28 -1.56
CA VAL A 57 -18.88 16.47 -1.04
C VAL A 57 -19.10 16.25 0.46
N CYS A 58 -18.93 15.02 0.92
CA CYS A 58 -18.95 14.71 2.36
C CYS A 58 -17.57 15.02 2.97
N PHE A 59 -17.55 15.86 4.01
CA PHE A 59 -16.36 16.18 4.78
C PHE A 59 -16.65 15.97 6.27
N GLY A 60 -16.18 14.84 6.82
CA GLY A 60 -16.50 14.42 8.18
C GLY A 60 -17.99 14.12 8.34
N ASN A 61 -18.68 14.99 9.08
CA ASN A 61 -20.13 14.95 9.31
C ASN A 61 -20.91 16.04 8.56
N MET A 62 -20.26 16.78 7.65
CA MET A 62 -20.88 17.87 6.89
C MET A 62 -20.90 17.57 5.38
N PHE A 63 -21.87 18.15 4.67
CA PHE A 63 -21.90 18.14 3.21
C PHE A 63 -21.63 19.55 2.67
N ILE A 64 -20.55 19.70 1.92
CA ILE A 64 -20.12 20.98 1.34
C ILE A 64 -20.38 20.95 -0.16
N LYS A 65 -21.00 22.01 -0.67
CA LYS A 65 -21.21 22.19 -2.11
C LYS A 65 -19.94 22.78 -2.71
N PHE A 66 -19.33 22.08 -3.66
CA PHE A 66 -18.06 22.47 -4.26
C PHE A 66 -18.10 22.28 -5.79
N PRO A 67 -17.39 23.10 -6.58
CA PRO A 67 -17.35 22.92 -8.03
C PRO A 67 -16.84 21.51 -8.39
N GLN A 68 -17.43 20.89 -9.41
CA GLN A 68 -17.07 19.54 -9.84
C GLN A 68 -15.60 19.41 -10.21
N GLU A 69 -15.05 20.34 -10.99
CA GLU A 69 -13.65 20.31 -11.40
C GLU A 69 -12.68 20.33 -10.20
N SER A 70 -12.96 21.19 -9.22
CA SER A 70 -12.16 21.26 -7.99
C SER A 70 -12.29 19.99 -7.15
N THR A 71 -13.51 19.44 -7.04
CA THR A 71 -13.77 18.15 -6.37
C THR A 71 -13.00 17.01 -7.04
N ARG A 72 -13.01 16.96 -8.38
CA ARG A 72 -12.29 15.95 -9.17
C ARG A 72 -10.79 16.06 -8.94
N SER A 73 -10.21 17.26 -8.98
CA SER A 73 -8.79 17.45 -8.70
C SER A 73 -8.43 17.01 -7.27
N MET A 74 -9.29 17.27 -6.30
CA MET A 74 -9.07 16.88 -4.90
C MET A 74 -9.01 15.35 -4.76
N ILE A 75 -9.98 14.63 -5.34
CA ILE A 75 -10.04 13.16 -5.29
C ILE A 75 -8.86 12.52 -6.05
N LEU A 76 -8.40 13.13 -7.16
CA LEU A 76 -7.23 12.67 -7.90
C LEU A 76 -5.93 12.81 -7.09
N LYS A 77 -5.74 13.93 -6.41
CA LYS A 77 -4.59 14.14 -5.51
C LYS A 77 -4.61 13.17 -4.33
N ASP A 78 -5.79 12.93 -3.75
CA ASP A 78 -5.95 11.96 -2.68
C ASP A 78 -5.63 10.53 -3.16
N GLN A 79 -6.05 10.15 -4.38
CA GLN A 79 -5.64 8.87 -4.98
C GLN A 79 -4.12 8.73 -5.14
N GLU A 80 -3.45 9.78 -5.62
CA GLU A 80 -1.98 9.76 -5.76
C GLU A 80 -1.29 9.56 -4.40
N GLN A 81 -1.80 10.23 -3.35
CA GLN A 81 -1.28 10.10 -2.00
C GLN A 81 -1.51 8.68 -1.44
N LEU A 82 -2.72 8.14 -1.59
CA LEU A 82 -3.06 6.78 -1.17
C LEU A 82 -2.18 5.74 -1.88
N ASP A 83 -1.94 5.90 -3.19
CA ASP A 83 -1.09 4.98 -3.96
C ASP A 83 0.38 5.03 -3.49
N LYS A 84 0.90 6.21 -3.14
CA LYS A 84 2.23 6.35 -2.52
C LYS A 84 2.30 5.64 -1.17
N GLU A 85 1.35 5.90 -0.27
CA GLU A 85 1.31 5.28 1.05
C GLU A 85 1.21 3.76 0.99
N ILE A 86 0.36 3.22 0.11
CA ILE A 86 0.24 1.77 -0.11
C ILE A 86 1.55 1.19 -0.65
N THR A 87 2.22 1.88 -1.57
CA THR A 87 3.50 1.44 -2.14
C THR A 87 4.61 1.43 -1.09
N ASP A 88 4.67 2.46 -0.25
CA ASP A 88 5.64 2.57 0.84
C ASP A 88 5.40 1.49 1.91
N LEU A 89 4.14 1.24 2.29
CA LEU A 89 3.77 0.15 3.19
C LEU A 89 4.20 -1.20 2.62
N ARG A 90 3.89 -1.48 1.34
CA ARG A 90 4.29 -2.73 0.69
C ARG A 90 5.81 -2.91 0.67
N THR A 91 6.57 -1.84 0.43
CA THR A 91 8.03 -1.87 0.41
C THR A 91 8.60 -2.18 1.80
N ARG A 92 8.10 -1.49 2.84
CA ARG A 92 8.51 -1.74 4.23
C ARG A 92 8.12 -3.14 4.71
N LEU A 93 6.96 -3.63 4.31
CA LEU A 93 6.48 -4.97 4.64
C LEU A 93 7.46 -6.06 4.17
N LYS A 94 8.12 -5.89 3.02
CA LYS A 94 9.14 -6.84 2.52
C LYS A 94 10.28 -7.04 3.52
N ALA A 95 10.80 -5.92 4.06
CA ALA A 95 11.87 -5.94 5.03
C ALA A 95 11.42 -6.57 6.36
N LYS A 96 10.21 -6.24 6.83
CA LYS A 96 9.63 -6.83 8.05
C LYS A 96 9.44 -8.34 7.91
N VAL A 97 8.90 -8.81 6.78
CA VAL A 97 8.70 -10.24 6.53
C VAL A 97 10.02 -11.00 6.45
N ASN A 98 11.06 -10.42 5.82
CA ASN A 98 12.39 -11.03 5.83
C ASN A 98 12.97 -11.13 7.25
N ARG A 99 12.80 -10.10 8.08
CA ARG A 99 13.19 -10.14 9.50
C ARG A 99 12.44 -11.23 10.27
N LEU A 100 11.14 -11.40 10.03
CA LEU A 100 10.37 -12.49 10.63
C LEU A 100 10.90 -13.87 10.18
N ASN A 101 11.24 -14.03 8.90
CA ASN A 101 11.83 -15.28 8.40
C ASN A 101 13.17 -15.58 9.08
N GLU A 102 14.04 -14.58 9.23
CA GLU A 102 15.30 -14.70 9.95
C GLU A 102 15.09 -15.19 11.40
N LEU A 103 14.17 -14.55 12.14
CA LEU A 103 13.82 -14.96 13.51
C LEU A 103 13.28 -16.40 13.57
N GLN A 104 12.56 -16.85 12.53
CA GLN A 104 12.01 -18.21 12.44
C GLN A 104 12.99 -19.23 11.86
N GLY A 105 14.23 -18.85 11.52
CA GLY A 105 15.20 -19.74 10.86
C GLY A 105 14.80 -20.17 9.45
N LYS A 106 13.91 -19.41 8.79
CA LYS A 106 13.48 -19.63 7.41
C LYS A 106 14.41 -18.92 6.43
N PRO A 107 14.59 -19.44 5.21
CA PRO A 107 15.35 -18.76 4.19
C PRO A 107 14.72 -17.40 3.82
N GLU A 108 15.55 -16.46 3.41
CA GLU A 108 15.10 -15.16 2.89
C GLU A 108 14.20 -15.32 1.65
N LEU A 109 13.26 -14.39 1.47
CA LEU A 109 12.36 -14.40 0.32
C LEU A 109 13.12 -14.06 -0.97
N ARG A 110 13.35 -15.07 -1.80
CA ARG A 110 13.96 -14.89 -3.12
C ARG A 110 12.96 -14.23 -4.09
N GLY A 111 13.45 -13.26 -4.85
CA GLY A 111 12.66 -12.58 -5.89
C GLY A 111 11.65 -11.55 -5.35
N TYR A 112 11.51 -11.38 -4.04
CA TYR A 112 10.54 -10.46 -3.45
C TYR A 112 10.86 -8.98 -3.75
N ASN A 113 12.13 -8.68 -4.00
CA ASN A 113 12.63 -7.34 -4.32
C ASN A 113 12.64 -7.03 -5.83
N LEU A 114 12.12 -7.92 -6.67
CA LEU A 114 12.03 -7.67 -8.11
C LEU A 114 11.01 -6.56 -8.39
N ALA A 115 11.41 -5.61 -9.22
CA ALA A 115 10.54 -4.60 -9.81
C ALA A 115 10.24 -4.99 -11.28
N PRO A 116 9.05 -4.66 -11.81
CA PRO A 116 8.80 -4.83 -13.22
C PRO A 116 9.75 -3.95 -14.04
N LEU A 117 10.24 -4.47 -15.16
CA LEU A 117 11.04 -3.70 -16.10
C LEU A 117 10.20 -2.55 -16.68
N SER A 118 10.79 -1.37 -16.72
CA SER A 118 10.27 -0.20 -17.41
C SER A 118 10.21 -0.43 -18.93
N SER A 119 9.39 0.36 -19.63
CA SER A 119 9.28 0.28 -21.10
C SER A 119 10.64 0.46 -21.78
N ASP A 120 11.51 1.31 -21.23
CA ASP A 120 12.83 1.57 -21.80
C ASP A 120 13.82 0.43 -21.52
N GLU A 121 13.77 -0.19 -20.34
CA GLU A 121 14.54 -1.40 -20.05
C GLU A 121 14.12 -2.57 -20.96
N VAL A 122 12.81 -2.72 -21.21
CA VAL A 122 12.29 -3.73 -22.15
C VAL A 122 12.79 -3.46 -23.57
N LYS A 123 12.80 -2.20 -24.04
CA LYS A 123 13.36 -1.84 -25.36
C LYS A 123 14.87 -2.14 -25.44
N ALA A 124 15.63 -1.85 -24.38
CA ALA A 124 17.06 -2.12 -24.32
C ALA A 124 17.38 -3.62 -24.33
N ILE A 125 16.61 -4.43 -23.61
CA ILE A 125 16.76 -5.89 -23.67
C ILE A 125 16.43 -6.41 -25.07
N ASN A 126 15.36 -5.90 -25.70
CA ASN A 126 14.98 -6.28 -27.04
C ASN A 126 16.00 -5.87 -28.12
N SER A 127 16.76 -4.79 -27.94
CA SER A 127 17.82 -4.40 -28.87
C SER A 127 19.07 -5.27 -28.71
N LEU A 128 19.35 -5.77 -27.50
CA LEU A 128 20.46 -6.70 -27.23
C LEU A 128 20.16 -8.13 -27.70
N LEU A 129 18.92 -8.61 -27.54
CA LEU A 129 18.50 -9.95 -27.96
C LEU A 129 18.26 -10.11 -29.47
N LYS A 130 18.20 -9.00 -30.23
CA LYS A 130 18.03 -9.01 -31.70
C LYS A 130 19.37 -9.09 -32.47
N LYS A 131 20.44 -9.52 -31.82
CA LYS A 131 21.69 -9.96 -32.46
C LYS A 131 21.76 -11.48 -32.46
#